data_AF-A0A150Q0U4-F1
#
_entry.id   AF-A0A150Q0U4-F1
#
_cell.length_a   1.000
_cell.length_b   1.000
_cell.length_c   1.000
_cell.angle_alpha   90.00
_cell.angle_beta   90.00
_cell.angle_gamma   90.00
#
_symmetry.space_group_name_H-M   'P 1'
#
loop_
_entity.id
_entity.type
_entity.pdbx_description
1 polymer ?
#
loop_
_entity_poly.entity_id
_entity_poly.type
_entity_poly.pdbx_seq_one_letter_code
_entity_poly.pdbx_strand_id
1 'polypeptide(L)'
;MTQDALDLAAVAAFLVARHGDALCDAAIDIRPIQGGLCSDVALITARLRGGARPRRVALVAKLARGATAREVTVYRRLSNSVARRFSPELLGAQRLGRRRWLLFLERIVPAHPWPWTDSAHTARVLDRLARFHGETATGAPLPAWDYEAENLAAARSTLSLAERVPRDEVPALARAVPALRRVVAALPVMRRQLLAFQPLGSAVIHGDVHPGNVMIRRRGGVAEPVLLDWARARVGSPLEDVSAWLQALGYWEPEARRRHDTLLGGYLVARGLSPALTRPLRDAYWFAAASNALAGALGYHLSLLLAGAGAAGQPGAAPEARAAAARNAADWLRVIRRADACWS
;
A
#
# COMPACT_ATOMS: atom_id res chain seq x y z
N MET A 1 16.74 -2.64 -12.17
CA MET A 1 17.59 -2.16 -11.07
C MET A 1 18.94 -2.82 -11.23
N THR A 2 19.96 -2.07 -11.67
CA THR A 2 21.34 -2.59 -11.72
C THR A 2 21.93 -2.59 -10.30
N GLN A 3 23.00 -3.35 -10.10
CA GLN A 3 23.79 -3.37 -8.86
C GLN A 3 24.20 -1.95 -8.42
N ASP A 4 24.23 -0.98 -9.35
CA ASP A 4 24.58 0.44 -9.14
C ASP A 4 23.53 1.28 -8.42
N ALA A 5 22.29 0.80 -8.29
CA ALA A 5 21.22 1.59 -7.67
C ALA A 5 21.36 1.71 -6.14
N LEU A 6 21.96 0.71 -5.50
CA LEU A 6 22.23 0.68 -4.06
C LEU A 6 23.73 0.85 -3.84
N ASP A 7 24.10 1.92 -3.13
CA ASP A 7 25.49 2.23 -2.80
C ASP A 7 26.08 1.13 -1.91
N LEU A 8 26.92 0.26 -2.49
CA LEU A 8 27.55 -0.86 -1.81
C LEU A 8 28.42 -0.39 -0.63
N ALA A 9 29.08 0.77 -0.76
CA ALA A 9 29.88 1.34 0.31
C ALA A 9 29.00 1.78 1.48
N ALA A 10 27.83 2.38 1.20
CA ALA A 10 26.84 2.70 2.22
C ALA A 10 26.30 1.45 2.93
N VAL A 11 25.98 0.38 2.17
CA VAL A 11 25.54 -0.91 2.74
C VAL A 11 26.61 -1.52 3.64
N ALA A 12 27.86 -1.55 3.18
CA ALA A 12 28.99 -2.08 3.94
C ALA A 12 29.22 -1.27 5.23
N ALA A 13 29.24 0.05 5.14
CA ALA A 13 29.40 0.94 6.28
C ALA A 13 28.30 0.72 7.33
N PHE A 14 27.04 0.58 6.90
CA PHE A 14 25.93 0.29 7.79
C PHE A 14 26.10 -1.07 8.50
N LEU A 15 26.47 -2.12 7.77
CA LEU A 15 26.65 -3.47 8.34
C LEU A 15 27.76 -3.49 9.40
N VAL A 16 28.90 -2.85 9.11
CA VAL A 16 30.02 -2.72 10.07
C VAL A 16 29.57 -1.93 11.30
N ALA A 17 28.93 -0.77 11.11
CA ALA A 17 28.48 0.06 12.22
C ALA A 17 27.44 -0.64 13.11
N ARG A 18 26.50 -1.40 12.52
CA ARG A 18 25.43 -2.09 13.27
C ARG A 18 25.94 -3.30 14.06
N HIS A 19 26.94 -4.00 13.55
CA HIS A 19 27.37 -5.28 14.11
C HIS A 19 28.73 -5.24 14.81
N GLY A 20 29.54 -4.19 14.61
CA GLY A 20 30.87 -4.07 15.19
C GLY A 20 31.93 -5.01 14.58
N ASP A 21 31.52 -5.87 13.64
CA ASP A 21 32.37 -6.87 12.99
C ASP A 21 32.84 -6.39 11.62
N ALA A 22 34.08 -6.70 11.25
CA ALA A 22 34.56 -6.52 9.88
C ALA A 22 33.85 -7.48 8.92
N LEU A 23 33.67 -7.05 7.67
CA LEU A 23 33.17 -7.91 6.61
C LEU A 23 34.25 -8.91 6.16
N CYS A 24 33.84 -10.11 5.74
CA CYS A 24 34.76 -10.99 5.01
C CYS A 24 35.03 -10.43 3.59
N ASP A 25 36.17 -10.81 2.98
CA ASP A 25 36.43 -10.48 1.58
C ASP A 25 35.35 -11.13 0.69
N ALA A 26 34.71 -10.34 -0.18
CA ALA A 26 33.50 -10.70 -0.96
C ALA A 26 32.22 -11.04 -0.15
N ALA A 27 32.02 -10.39 1.01
CA ALA A 27 30.96 -10.77 1.96
C ALA A 27 29.51 -10.39 1.62
N ILE A 28 29.23 -9.47 0.69
CA ILE A 28 27.89 -8.89 0.52
C ILE A 28 27.28 -9.33 -0.81
N ASP A 29 26.11 -9.97 -0.72
CA ASP A 29 25.23 -10.30 -1.84
C ASP A 29 24.01 -9.37 -1.81
N ILE A 30 23.75 -8.68 -2.92
CA ILE A 30 22.63 -7.76 -3.11
C ILE A 30 21.74 -8.33 -4.21
N ARG A 31 20.54 -8.78 -3.82
CA ARG A 31 19.55 -9.32 -4.75
C ARG A 31 18.34 -8.41 -4.86
N PRO A 32 18.10 -7.77 -6.01
CA PRO A 32 16.89 -6.97 -6.23
C PRO A 32 15.63 -7.79 -5.94
N ILE A 33 14.70 -7.21 -5.20
CA ILE A 33 13.37 -7.78 -4.99
C ILE A 33 12.46 -7.14 -6.03
N GLN A 34 11.94 -7.96 -6.94
CA GLN A 34 10.97 -7.50 -7.92
C GLN A 34 9.59 -7.41 -7.25
N GLY A 35 9.00 -6.20 -7.21
CA GLY A 35 7.67 -5.97 -6.65
C GLY A 35 7.39 -4.50 -6.33
N GLY A 36 6.17 -4.03 -6.60
CA GLY A 36 5.73 -2.65 -6.35
C GLY A 36 6.17 -1.65 -7.43
N LEU A 37 5.38 -0.58 -7.62
CA LEU A 37 5.59 0.40 -8.68
C LEU A 37 6.66 1.46 -8.37
N CYS A 38 7.14 1.56 -7.12
CA CYS A 38 7.72 2.83 -6.64
C CYS A 38 8.98 2.75 -5.79
N SER A 39 9.69 1.62 -5.67
CA SER A 39 10.95 1.60 -4.91
C SER A 39 11.96 0.56 -5.35
N ASP A 40 13.22 0.99 -5.39
CA ASP A 40 14.37 0.12 -5.56
C ASP A 40 14.63 -0.63 -4.24
N VAL A 41 14.03 -1.82 -4.11
CA VAL A 41 14.16 -2.70 -2.94
C VAL A 41 15.09 -3.87 -3.25
N ALA A 42 15.98 -4.23 -2.32
CA ALA A 42 16.83 -5.42 -2.43
C ALA A 42 16.95 -6.18 -1.11
N LEU A 43 17.12 -7.49 -1.24
CA LEU A 43 17.58 -8.36 -0.16
C LEU A 43 19.10 -8.25 -0.09
N ILE A 44 19.61 -7.88 1.08
CA ILE A 44 21.04 -7.89 1.39
C ILE A 44 21.32 -9.13 2.22
N THR A 45 22.28 -9.96 1.80
CA THR A 45 22.86 -10.98 2.68
C THR A 45 24.35 -10.75 2.83
N ALA A 46 24.85 -10.79 4.06
CA ALA A 46 26.26 -10.55 4.34
C ALA A 46 26.86 -11.60 5.26
N ARG A 47 28.17 -11.84 5.13
CA ARG A 47 28.98 -12.64 6.06
C ARG A 47 29.92 -11.73 6.85
N LEU A 48 29.75 -11.74 8.17
CA LEU A 48 30.56 -10.95 9.11
C LEU A 48 31.63 -11.83 9.75
N ARG A 49 32.83 -11.28 9.97
CA ARG A 49 33.89 -11.91 10.77
C ARG A 49 33.51 -11.79 12.25
N GLY A 50 32.74 -12.74 12.76
CA GLY A 50 32.36 -12.80 14.18
C GLY A 50 33.11 -13.92 14.90
N GLY A 51 33.87 -13.60 15.95
CA GLY A 51 34.52 -14.57 16.84
C GLY A 51 35.14 -15.78 16.12
N ALA A 52 34.83 -17.01 16.59
CA ALA A 52 35.38 -18.25 16.03
C ALA A 52 34.77 -18.71 14.69
N ARG A 53 33.61 -18.18 14.27
CA ARG A 53 32.93 -18.60 13.02
C ARG A 53 32.18 -17.45 12.34
N PRO A 54 32.31 -17.28 11.01
CA PRO A 54 31.58 -16.26 10.27
C PRO A 54 30.07 -16.33 10.49
N ARG A 55 29.45 -15.18 10.81
CA ARG A 55 28.00 -15.07 11.04
C ARG A 55 27.33 -14.53 9.78
N ARG A 56 26.25 -15.18 9.34
CA ARG A 56 25.42 -14.67 8.23
C ARG A 56 24.34 -13.74 8.77
N VAL A 57 24.18 -12.59 8.12
CA VAL A 57 23.08 -11.65 8.37
C VAL A 57 22.28 -11.42 7.09
N ALA A 58 20.99 -11.12 7.24
CA ALA A 58 20.10 -10.82 6.13
C ALA A 58 19.14 -9.69 6.51
N LEU A 59 18.97 -8.72 5.61
CA LEU A 59 18.09 -7.56 5.79
C LEU A 59 17.54 -7.09 4.44
N VAL A 60 16.53 -6.22 4.48
CA VAL A 60 16.01 -5.56 3.28
C VAL A 60 16.52 -4.14 3.22
N ALA A 61 17.03 -3.72 2.07
CA ALA A 61 17.40 -2.34 1.78
C ALA A 61 16.37 -1.73 0.82
N LYS A 62 15.87 -0.53 1.11
CA LYS A 62 14.94 0.22 0.26
C LYS A 62 15.49 1.62 0.00
N LEU A 63 15.63 1.99 -1.26
CA LEU A 63 16.02 3.35 -1.63
C LEU A 63 14.78 4.22 -1.82
N ALA A 64 14.60 5.20 -0.93
CA ALA A 64 13.54 6.19 -1.01
C ALA A 64 14.06 7.50 -1.66
N ARG A 65 13.27 8.08 -2.57
CA ARG A 65 13.64 9.28 -3.34
C ARG A 65 12.47 10.25 -3.41
N GLY A 66 12.75 11.56 -3.41
CA GLY A 66 11.72 12.58 -3.62
C GLY A 66 10.64 12.54 -2.54
N ALA A 67 9.37 12.38 -2.95
CA ALA A 67 8.24 12.33 -2.03
C ALA A 67 8.25 11.08 -1.12
N THR A 68 8.75 9.93 -1.60
CA THR A 68 8.79 8.69 -0.80
C THR A 68 9.82 8.74 0.32
N ALA A 69 10.74 9.72 0.32
CA ALA A 69 11.70 9.93 1.41
C ALA A 69 11.02 10.18 2.78
N ARG A 70 9.74 10.59 2.80
CA ARG A 70 8.94 10.69 4.04
C ARG A 70 8.86 9.37 4.80
N GLU A 71 8.92 8.24 4.10
CA GLU A 71 8.79 6.89 4.65
C GLU A 71 9.81 6.61 5.77
N VAL A 72 11.03 7.17 5.66
CA VAL A 72 12.05 7.09 6.73
C VAL A 72 11.52 7.66 8.04
N THR A 73 10.85 8.81 7.97
CA THR A 73 10.29 9.48 9.14
C THR A 73 9.12 8.69 9.68
N VAL A 74 8.29 8.11 8.81
CA VAL A 74 7.20 7.20 9.21
C VAL A 74 7.75 6.01 9.99
N TYR A 75 8.71 5.25 9.44
CA TYR A 75 9.30 4.10 10.13
C TYR A 75 9.90 4.48 11.49
N ARG A 76 10.64 5.60 11.58
CA ARG A 76 11.18 6.07 12.86
C ARG A 76 10.09 6.34 13.90
N ARG A 77 8.93 6.86 13.49
CA ARG A 77 7.79 7.08 14.39
C ARG A 77 7.12 5.77 14.78
N LEU A 78 6.91 4.87 13.82
CA LEU A 78 6.33 3.54 14.08
C LEU A 78 7.17 2.76 15.08
N SER A 79 8.49 2.68 14.88
CA SER A 79 9.44 1.99 15.76
C SER A 79 9.38 2.45 17.22
N ASN A 80 9.07 3.73 17.43
CA ASN A 80 8.99 4.36 18.76
C ASN A 80 7.57 4.38 19.34
N SER A 81 6.65 3.57 18.80
CA SER A 81 5.25 3.54 19.22
C SER A 81 4.73 2.10 19.31
N VAL A 82 3.49 1.96 19.80
CA VAL A 82 2.74 0.69 19.75
C VAL A 82 2.60 0.17 18.32
N ALA A 83 2.71 1.04 17.31
CA ALA A 83 2.58 0.66 15.92
C ALA A 83 3.76 -0.18 15.37
N ARG A 84 4.89 -0.26 16.09
CA ARG A 84 6.07 -1.05 15.66
C ARG A 84 5.76 -2.52 15.38
N ARG A 85 4.70 -3.08 15.98
CA ARG A 85 4.32 -4.48 15.78
C ARG A 85 3.67 -4.75 14.42
N PHE A 86 3.19 -3.72 13.74
CA PHE A 86 2.48 -3.83 12.46
C PHE A 86 3.41 -3.69 11.25
N SER A 87 4.64 -3.20 11.44
CA SER A 87 5.62 -2.97 10.39
C SER A 87 6.85 -3.87 10.54
N PRO A 88 7.69 -3.98 9.50
CA PRO A 88 9.07 -4.39 9.67
C PRO A 88 9.80 -3.49 10.70
N GLU A 89 10.68 -4.08 11.50
CA GLU A 89 11.66 -3.32 12.29
C GLU A 89 12.56 -2.47 11.38
N LEU A 90 12.70 -1.18 11.72
CA LEU A 90 13.70 -0.30 11.13
C LEU A 90 15.06 -0.58 11.80
N LEU A 91 15.97 -1.21 11.05
CA LEU A 91 17.33 -1.49 11.51
C LEU A 91 18.25 -0.27 11.43
N GLY A 92 17.94 0.64 10.50
CA GLY A 92 18.63 1.92 10.34
C GLY A 92 18.21 2.67 9.09
N ALA A 93 18.66 3.92 8.96
CA ALA A 93 18.46 4.72 7.76
C ALA A 93 19.63 5.66 7.53
N GLN A 94 20.13 5.72 6.29
CA GLN A 94 21.25 6.55 5.88
C GLN A 94 20.80 7.57 4.84
N ARG A 95 21.19 8.83 5.05
CA ARG A 95 20.94 9.90 4.08
C ARG A 95 22.04 9.88 3.02
N LEU A 96 21.66 9.69 1.77
CA LEU A 96 22.59 9.71 0.61
C LEU A 96 22.60 11.06 -0.11
N GLY A 97 21.67 11.96 0.22
CA GLY A 97 21.60 13.30 -0.37
C GLY A 97 20.29 14.00 -0.04
N ARG A 98 20.02 15.12 -0.71
CA ARG A 98 18.75 15.85 -0.55
C ARG A 98 17.59 14.97 -1.03
N ARG A 99 16.69 14.60 -0.11
CA ARG A 99 15.54 13.71 -0.37
C ARG A 99 15.92 12.33 -0.95
N ARG A 100 17.12 11.83 -0.65
CA ARG A 100 17.56 10.47 -0.99
C ARG A 100 18.00 9.75 0.27
N TRP A 101 17.36 8.61 0.54
CA TRP A 101 17.59 7.84 1.75
C TRP A 101 17.64 6.35 1.45
N LEU A 102 18.55 5.67 2.12
CA LEU A 102 18.62 4.22 2.17
C LEU A 102 18.02 3.75 3.50
N LEU A 103 16.94 2.99 3.45
CA LEU A 103 16.30 2.37 4.60
C LEU A 103 16.78 0.93 4.72
N PHE A 104 17.13 0.51 5.93
CA PHE A 104 17.47 -0.87 6.25
C PHE A 104 16.38 -1.43 7.17
N LEU A 105 15.68 -2.46 6.72
CA LEU A 105 14.53 -3.07 7.38
C LEU A 105 14.82 -4.53 7.72
N GLU A 106 14.14 -5.06 8.74
CA GLU A 106 14.18 -6.50 9.02
C GLU A 106 13.75 -7.29 7.78
N ARG A 107 14.41 -8.42 7.55
CA ARG A 107 13.95 -9.38 6.57
C ARG A 107 12.81 -10.19 7.17
N ILE A 108 11.61 -9.98 6.64
CA ILE A 108 10.48 -10.87 6.92
C ILE A 108 10.60 -12.12 6.06
N VAL A 109 10.59 -13.29 6.69
CA VAL A 109 10.47 -14.58 5.99
C VAL A 109 8.98 -14.94 5.99
N PRO A 110 8.32 -15.01 4.81
CA PRO A 110 6.90 -15.33 4.74
C PRO A 110 6.69 -16.77 5.19
N ALA A 111 5.79 -16.97 6.15
CA ALA A 111 5.36 -18.30 6.57
C ALA A 111 4.42 -18.96 5.54
N HIS A 112 3.71 -18.14 4.76
CA HIS A 112 2.78 -18.58 3.72
C HIS A 112 2.95 -17.64 2.52
N PRO A 113 3.34 -18.15 1.32
CA PRO A 113 3.43 -17.33 0.14
C PRO A 113 2.04 -16.88 -0.32
N TRP A 114 1.95 -15.66 -0.85
CA TRP A 114 0.77 -15.20 -1.56
C TRP A 114 0.73 -15.83 -2.98
N PRO A 115 -0.45 -16.17 -3.55
CA PRO A 115 -1.80 -16.06 -3.01
C PRO A 115 -2.08 -17.05 -1.87
N TRP A 116 -2.81 -16.60 -0.85
CA TRP A 116 -3.19 -17.48 0.25
C TRP A 116 -4.37 -18.35 -0.18
N THR A 117 -4.27 -19.66 0.06
CA THR A 117 -5.38 -20.59 -0.18
C THR A 117 -6.44 -20.54 0.91
N ASP A 118 -6.11 -19.91 2.06
CA ASP A 118 -6.97 -19.83 3.24
C ASP A 118 -7.45 -18.39 3.50
N SER A 119 -8.76 -18.19 3.33
CA SER A 119 -9.46 -16.95 3.63
C SER A 119 -9.32 -16.47 5.09
N ALA A 120 -8.85 -17.31 6.01
CA ALA A 120 -8.57 -16.89 7.39
C ALA A 120 -7.42 -15.87 7.44
N HIS A 121 -6.43 -15.95 6.56
CA HIS A 121 -5.39 -14.91 6.50
C HIS A 121 -5.97 -13.58 6.05
N THR A 122 -6.90 -13.61 5.10
CA THR A 122 -7.64 -12.44 4.61
C THR A 122 -8.41 -11.72 5.73
N ALA A 123 -9.09 -12.48 6.60
CA ALA A 123 -9.76 -11.94 7.78
C ALA A 123 -8.75 -11.42 8.84
N ARG A 124 -7.66 -12.15 9.08
CA ARG A 124 -6.61 -11.74 10.03
C ARG A 124 -5.98 -10.39 9.69
N VAL A 125 -5.87 -10.05 8.41
CA VAL A 125 -5.39 -8.71 7.99
C VAL A 125 -6.35 -7.62 8.48
N LEU A 126 -7.65 -7.83 8.37
CA LEU A 126 -8.66 -6.89 8.87
C LEU A 126 -8.65 -6.79 10.40
N ASP A 127 -8.50 -7.92 11.10
CA ASP A 127 -8.32 -7.90 12.57
C ASP A 127 -7.07 -7.10 12.97
N ARG A 128 -6.00 -7.26 12.19
CA ARG A 128 -4.74 -6.55 12.40
C ARG A 128 -4.89 -5.05 12.16
N LEU A 129 -5.58 -4.65 11.09
CA LEU A 129 -5.91 -3.25 10.80
C LEU A 129 -6.85 -2.66 11.87
N ALA A 130 -7.82 -3.42 12.37
CA ALA A 130 -8.72 -2.98 13.42
C ALA A 130 -7.94 -2.58 14.68
N ARG A 131 -7.02 -3.44 15.13
CA ARG A 131 -6.12 -3.15 16.25
C ARG A 131 -5.24 -1.93 15.96
N PHE A 132 -4.63 -1.89 14.78
CA PHE A 132 -3.77 -0.77 14.38
C PHE A 132 -4.51 0.58 14.43
N HIS A 133 -5.70 0.66 13.83
CA HIS A 133 -6.51 1.88 13.81
C HIS A 133 -7.04 2.25 15.20
N GLY A 134 -7.40 1.25 16.03
CA GLY A 134 -7.84 1.50 17.41
C GLY A 134 -6.72 2.09 18.28
N GLU A 135 -5.51 1.55 18.16
CA GLU A 135 -4.34 1.98 18.94
C GLU A 135 -3.76 3.33 18.50
N THR A 136 -4.15 3.81 17.32
CA THR A 136 -3.64 5.05 16.71
C THR A 136 -4.72 6.09 16.47
N ALA A 137 -5.90 5.92 17.08
CA ALA A 137 -7.05 6.82 16.95
C ALA A 137 -6.75 8.27 17.42
N THR A 138 -5.78 8.45 18.32
CA THR A 138 -5.32 9.78 18.77
C THR A 138 -4.27 10.42 17.86
N GLY A 139 -3.88 9.75 16.77
CA GLY A 139 -2.91 10.22 15.79
C GLY A 139 -1.47 10.15 16.30
N ALA A 140 -0.66 9.24 15.74
CA ALA A 140 0.79 9.35 15.93
C ALA A 140 1.31 10.60 15.19
N PRO A 141 2.34 11.31 15.70
CA PRO A 141 2.93 12.46 15.02
C PRO A 141 3.68 12.01 13.76
N LEU A 142 2.94 11.82 12.68
CA LEU A 142 3.45 11.52 11.35
C LEU A 142 3.97 12.79 10.66
N PRO A 143 4.91 12.66 9.70
CA PRO A 143 5.38 13.82 8.95
C PRO A 143 4.22 14.49 8.22
N ALA A 144 4.20 15.83 8.28
CA ALA A 144 3.23 16.65 7.56
C ALA A 144 3.24 16.28 6.07
N TRP A 145 2.05 16.10 5.51
CA TRP A 145 1.84 15.76 4.12
C TRP A 145 0.50 16.32 3.68
N ASP A 146 0.51 17.16 2.65
CA ASP A 146 -0.71 17.67 2.04
C ASP A 146 -1.33 16.62 1.10
N TYR A 147 -1.79 15.54 1.72
CA TYR A 147 -2.41 14.44 1.00
C TYR A 147 -3.66 14.89 0.25
N GLU A 148 -4.41 15.85 0.78
CA GLU A 148 -5.65 16.30 0.15
C GLU A 148 -5.38 17.02 -1.18
N ALA A 149 -4.35 17.88 -1.25
CA ALA A 149 -3.92 18.49 -2.51
C ALA A 149 -3.39 17.45 -3.51
N GLU A 150 -2.54 16.52 -3.07
CA GLU A 150 -2.01 15.46 -3.93
C GLU A 150 -3.11 14.53 -4.45
N ASN A 151 -4.07 14.15 -3.60
CA ASN A 151 -5.19 13.30 -3.98
C ASN A 151 -6.10 14.00 -5.00
N LEU A 152 -6.36 15.30 -4.82
CA LEU A 152 -7.14 16.07 -5.79
C LEU A 152 -6.42 16.20 -7.14
N ALA A 153 -5.10 16.40 -7.14
CA ALA A 153 -4.30 16.42 -8.36
C ALA A 153 -4.33 15.05 -9.09
N ALA A 154 -4.20 13.95 -8.33
CA ALA A 154 -4.31 12.59 -8.84
C ALA A 154 -5.72 12.29 -9.40
N ALA A 155 -6.77 12.75 -8.73
CA ALA A 155 -8.15 12.61 -9.16
C ALA A 155 -8.41 13.31 -10.50
N ARG A 156 -7.93 14.55 -10.65
CA ARG A 156 -8.02 15.32 -11.91
C ARG A 156 -7.25 14.64 -13.04
N SER A 157 -6.06 14.14 -12.75
CA SER A 157 -5.25 13.38 -13.71
C SER A 157 -5.95 12.10 -14.14
N THR A 158 -6.56 11.37 -13.19
CA THR A 158 -7.35 10.16 -13.46
C THR A 158 -8.55 10.44 -14.35
N LEU A 159 -9.28 11.54 -14.10
CA LEU A 159 -10.39 11.97 -14.97
C LEU A 159 -9.91 12.28 -16.40
N SER A 160 -8.80 13.01 -16.55
CA SER A 160 -8.20 13.31 -17.86
C SER A 160 -7.83 12.02 -18.62
N LEU A 161 -7.24 11.03 -17.93
CA LEU A 161 -6.98 9.72 -18.53
C LEU A 161 -8.27 9.02 -18.95
N ALA A 162 -9.31 9.02 -18.11
CA ALA A 162 -10.59 8.38 -18.39
C ALA A 162 -11.33 9.01 -19.58
N GLU A 163 -11.12 10.30 -19.84
CA GLU A 163 -11.67 11.00 -21.00
C GLU A 163 -10.93 10.66 -22.29
N ARG A 164 -9.65 10.28 -22.21
CA ARG A 164 -8.81 9.92 -23.36
C ARG A 164 -8.85 8.45 -23.74
N VAL A 165 -9.13 7.54 -22.80
CA VAL A 165 -9.20 6.10 -23.08
C VAL A 165 -10.37 5.81 -24.05
N PRO A 166 -10.11 5.11 -25.18
CA PRO A 166 -11.15 4.71 -26.12
C PRO A 166 -12.27 3.91 -25.44
N ARG A 167 -13.52 4.10 -25.87
CA ARG A 167 -14.69 3.52 -25.18
C ARG A 167 -14.85 2.02 -25.44
N ASP A 168 -14.39 1.54 -26.57
CA ASP A 168 -14.30 0.13 -26.94
C ASP A 168 -13.34 -0.65 -26.03
N GLU A 169 -12.28 0.00 -25.53
CA GLU A 169 -11.32 -0.61 -24.60
C GLU A 169 -11.91 -0.83 -23.20
N VAL A 170 -12.72 0.13 -22.73
CA VAL A 170 -13.43 0.03 -21.45
C VAL A 170 -14.86 0.54 -21.62
N PRO A 171 -15.81 -0.30 -22.05
CA PRO A 171 -17.20 0.12 -22.31
C PRO A 171 -17.90 0.76 -21.11
N ALA A 172 -17.48 0.40 -19.88
CA ALA A 172 -17.99 0.98 -18.64
C ALA A 172 -17.75 2.50 -18.54
N LEU A 173 -16.74 3.04 -19.22
CA LEU A 173 -16.42 4.48 -19.19
C LEU A 173 -17.57 5.34 -19.72
N ALA A 174 -18.27 4.91 -20.77
CA ALA A 174 -19.36 5.69 -21.38
C ALA A 174 -20.43 6.08 -20.34
N ARG A 175 -20.73 5.18 -19.40
CA ARG A 175 -21.72 5.41 -18.33
C ARG A 175 -21.10 6.02 -17.07
N ALA A 176 -19.80 5.86 -16.86
CA ALA A 176 -19.14 6.21 -15.60
C ALA A 176 -18.48 7.59 -15.61
N VAL A 177 -18.12 8.15 -16.77
CA VAL A 177 -17.46 9.47 -16.84
C VAL A 177 -18.28 10.61 -16.22
N PRO A 178 -19.61 10.73 -16.42
CA PRO A 178 -20.40 11.76 -15.74
C PRO A 178 -20.35 11.64 -14.21
N ALA A 179 -20.45 10.41 -13.68
CA ALA A 179 -20.30 10.13 -12.25
C ALA A 179 -18.89 10.45 -11.76
N LEU A 180 -17.85 10.09 -12.53
CA LEU A 180 -16.46 10.39 -12.22
C LEU A 180 -16.24 11.90 -12.08
N ARG A 181 -16.78 12.72 -12.99
CA ARG A 181 -16.70 14.19 -12.90
C ARG A 181 -17.31 14.72 -11.60
N ARG A 182 -18.51 14.26 -11.24
CA ARG A 182 -19.19 14.65 -10.00
C ARG A 182 -18.42 14.23 -8.76
N VAL A 183 -17.94 12.99 -8.71
CA VAL A 183 -17.14 12.47 -7.59
C VAL A 183 -15.81 13.23 -7.44
N VAL A 184 -15.11 13.53 -8.55
CA VAL A 184 -13.87 14.34 -8.51
C VAL A 184 -14.14 15.75 -7.98
N ALA A 185 -15.25 16.38 -8.38
CA ALA A 185 -15.65 17.68 -7.87
C ALA A 185 -16.05 17.64 -6.38
N ALA A 186 -16.74 16.57 -5.96
CA ALA A 186 -17.19 16.36 -4.58
C ALA A 186 -16.08 15.86 -3.64
N LEU A 187 -14.95 15.40 -4.17
CA LEU A 187 -13.90 14.72 -3.42
C LEU A 187 -13.48 15.48 -2.14
N PRO A 188 -13.20 16.81 -2.15
CA PRO A 188 -12.81 17.51 -0.92
C PRO A 188 -13.88 17.47 0.17
N VAL A 189 -15.17 17.48 -0.20
CA VAL A 189 -16.27 17.42 0.77
C VAL A 189 -16.44 16.00 1.29
N MET A 190 -16.42 15.00 0.40
CA MET A 190 -16.45 13.58 0.77
C MET A 190 -15.32 13.24 1.75
N ARG A 191 -14.10 13.73 1.49
CA ARG A 191 -12.93 13.56 2.36
C ARG A 191 -13.18 14.10 3.77
N ARG A 192 -13.74 15.30 3.91
CA ARG A 192 -14.10 15.85 5.23
C ARG A 192 -15.13 15.00 5.96
N GLN A 193 -16.16 14.53 5.26
CA GLN A 193 -17.17 13.64 5.85
C GLN A 193 -16.57 12.32 6.33
N LEU A 194 -15.70 11.71 5.52
CA LEU A 194 -14.96 10.49 5.84
C LEU A 194 -14.12 10.61 7.11
N LEU A 195 -13.40 11.72 7.27
CA LEU A 195 -12.55 11.97 8.43
C LEU A 195 -13.35 12.26 9.71
N ALA A 196 -14.55 12.83 9.56
CA ALA A 196 -15.47 13.13 10.65
C ALA A 196 -16.43 11.96 10.98
N PHE A 197 -16.44 10.88 10.18
CA PHE A 197 -17.42 9.81 10.28
C PHE A 197 -17.27 9.02 11.59
N GLN A 198 -18.25 9.14 12.48
CA GLN A 198 -18.31 8.38 13.73
C GLN A 198 -19.02 7.03 13.53
N PRO A 199 -18.63 5.97 14.26
CA PRO A 199 -17.69 5.95 15.40
C PRO A 199 -16.22 5.70 15.03
N LEU A 200 -15.88 5.63 13.74
CA LEU A 200 -14.53 5.26 13.31
C LEU A 200 -13.52 6.41 13.41
N GLY A 201 -13.99 7.64 13.21
CA GLY A 201 -13.20 8.87 13.26
C GLY A 201 -12.00 8.85 12.33
N SER A 202 -10.97 9.58 12.73
CA SER A 202 -9.65 9.54 12.10
C SER A 202 -8.70 8.67 12.91
N ALA A 203 -7.79 7.97 12.24
CA ALA A 203 -6.70 7.22 12.85
C ALA A 203 -5.46 7.30 11.98
N VAL A 204 -4.33 6.78 12.45
CA VAL A 204 -3.24 6.48 11.51
C VAL A 204 -3.67 5.33 10.62
N ILE A 205 -3.54 5.53 9.32
CA ILE A 205 -3.76 4.52 8.28
C ILE A 205 -2.47 4.23 7.54
N HIS A 206 -2.36 3.02 7.00
CA HIS A 206 -1.28 2.59 6.13
C HIS A 206 -1.31 3.31 4.78
N GLY A 207 -2.51 3.48 4.21
CA GLY A 207 -2.75 4.28 3.00
C GLY A 207 -2.40 3.59 1.68
N ASP A 208 -2.03 2.30 1.72
CA ASP A 208 -1.70 1.47 0.55
C ASP A 208 -1.85 -0.04 0.83
N VAL A 209 -2.97 -0.43 1.43
CA VAL A 209 -3.17 -1.83 1.83
C VAL A 209 -3.65 -2.67 0.64
N HIS A 210 -2.82 -3.60 0.20
CA HIS A 210 -3.14 -4.60 -0.80
C HIS A 210 -2.24 -5.85 -0.61
N PRO A 211 -2.55 -7.01 -1.22
CA PRO A 211 -1.80 -8.25 -0.96
C PRO A 211 -0.29 -8.18 -1.20
N GLY A 212 0.16 -7.34 -2.12
CA GLY A 212 1.59 -7.07 -2.35
C GLY A 212 2.31 -6.35 -1.21
N ASN A 213 1.57 -5.65 -0.35
CA ASN A 213 2.07 -4.92 0.81
C ASN A 213 1.76 -5.63 2.14
N VAL A 214 1.40 -6.92 2.11
CA VAL A 214 1.13 -7.71 3.31
C VAL A 214 1.90 -9.02 3.26
N MET A 215 2.63 -9.33 4.32
CA MET A 215 3.28 -10.62 4.52
C MET A 215 2.77 -11.29 5.79
N ILE A 216 2.66 -12.62 5.78
CA ILE A 216 2.38 -13.40 6.99
C ILE A 216 3.70 -13.91 7.54
N ARG A 217 4.09 -13.49 8.75
CA ARG A 217 5.22 -14.07 9.47
C ARG A 217 4.74 -15.05 10.54
N ARG A 218 5.62 -15.95 10.98
CA ARG A 218 5.37 -16.79 12.17
C ARG A 218 6.19 -16.26 13.34
N ARG A 219 5.53 -15.90 14.45
CA ARG A 219 6.17 -15.47 15.70
C ARG A 219 5.53 -16.20 16.87
N GLY A 220 6.31 -16.93 17.67
CA GLY A 220 5.79 -17.71 18.80
C GLY A 220 4.72 -18.74 18.39
N GLY A 221 4.85 -19.34 17.21
CA GLY A 221 3.86 -20.28 16.66
C GLY A 221 2.65 -19.63 15.98
N VAL A 222 2.44 -18.32 16.14
CA VAL A 222 1.28 -17.60 15.59
C VAL A 222 1.61 -16.99 14.23
N ALA A 223 0.70 -17.18 13.26
CA ALA A 223 0.73 -16.51 11.98
C ALA A 223 0.20 -15.07 12.13
N GLU A 224 1.05 -14.09 11.86
CA GLU A 224 0.77 -12.66 12.04
C GLU A 224 0.97 -11.88 10.74
N PRO A 225 -0.03 -11.09 10.29
CA PRO A 225 0.15 -10.15 9.22
C PRO A 225 1.08 -9.00 9.61
N VAL A 226 2.00 -8.66 8.70
CA VAL A 226 2.90 -7.52 8.75
C VAL A 226 2.65 -6.68 7.50
N LEU A 227 2.41 -5.39 7.70
CA LEU A 227 2.18 -4.42 6.63
C LEU A 227 3.52 -3.84 6.18
N LEU A 228 3.73 -3.79 4.88
CA LEU A 228 4.94 -3.32 4.21
C LEU A 228 4.65 -2.04 3.43
N ASP A 229 5.69 -1.27 3.14
CA ASP A 229 5.59 -0.03 2.36
C ASP A 229 4.71 1.04 3.00
N TRP A 230 5.28 1.71 4.00
CA TRP A 230 4.60 2.73 4.78
C TRP A 230 4.71 4.13 4.16
N ALA A 231 5.11 4.23 2.87
CA ALA A 231 5.34 5.50 2.20
C ALA A 231 4.07 6.36 2.08
N ARG A 232 2.87 5.76 2.14
CA ARG A 232 1.57 6.44 2.07
C ARG A 232 0.85 6.56 3.42
N ALA A 233 1.52 6.20 4.51
CA ALA A 233 0.91 6.23 5.84
C ALA A 233 0.63 7.66 6.29
N ARG A 234 -0.54 7.91 6.87
CA ARG A 234 -1.00 9.26 7.25
C ARG A 234 -2.12 9.16 8.27
N VAL A 235 -2.55 10.29 8.82
CA VAL A 235 -3.86 10.36 9.48
C VAL A 235 -4.94 10.35 8.41
N GLY A 236 -5.91 9.46 8.53
CA GLY A 236 -6.98 9.27 7.56
C GLY A 236 -8.16 8.51 8.15
N SER A 237 -9.15 8.19 7.30
CA SER A 237 -10.27 7.37 7.72
C SER A 237 -9.85 5.89 7.71
N PRO A 238 -10.07 5.13 8.79
CA PRO A 238 -9.86 3.68 8.82
C PRO A 238 -10.48 2.91 7.64
N LEU A 239 -11.59 3.43 7.08
CA LEU A 239 -12.27 2.83 5.94
C LEU A 239 -11.44 2.88 4.65
N GLU A 240 -10.45 3.76 4.55
CA GLU A 240 -9.54 3.82 3.39
C GLU A 240 -8.71 2.54 3.30
N ASP A 241 -8.09 2.11 4.39
CA ASP A 241 -7.32 0.87 4.42
C ASP A 241 -8.21 -0.37 4.24
N VAL A 242 -9.39 -0.38 4.89
CA VAL A 242 -10.34 -1.49 4.80
C VAL A 242 -10.89 -1.63 3.38
N SER A 243 -11.28 -0.54 2.75
CA SER A 243 -11.75 -0.57 1.36
C SER A 243 -10.63 -0.91 0.38
N ALA A 244 -9.41 -0.39 0.57
CA ALA A 244 -8.27 -0.76 -0.27
C ALA A 244 -8.02 -2.27 -0.23
N TRP A 245 -8.00 -2.86 0.97
CA TRP A 245 -7.83 -4.30 1.16
C TRP A 245 -8.96 -5.10 0.48
N LEU A 246 -10.21 -4.78 0.80
CA LEU A 246 -11.38 -5.51 0.29
C LEU A 246 -11.53 -5.43 -1.24
N GLN A 247 -11.21 -4.28 -1.83
CA GLN A 247 -11.23 -4.14 -3.29
C GLN A 247 -10.04 -4.87 -3.94
N ALA A 248 -8.85 -4.82 -3.33
CA ALA A 248 -7.67 -5.51 -3.85
C ALA A 248 -7.80 -7.04 -3.83
N LEU A 249 -8.52 -7.61 -2.86
CA LEU A 249 -8.80 -9.04 -2.80
C LEU A 249 -9.68 -9.53 -3.95
N GLY A 250 -10.64 -8.71 -4.40
CA GLY A 250 -11.59 -9.09 -5.44
C GLY A 250 -10.94 -9.50 -6.77
N TYR A 251 -9.67 -9.14 -6.97
CA TYR A 251 -8.87 -9.52 -8.14
C TYR A 251 -8.29 -10.93 -8.07
N TRP A 252 -7.98 -11.41 -6.87
CA TRP A 252 -7.20 -12.64 -6.65
C TRP A 252 -8.00 -13.72 -5.92
N GLU A 253 -9.00 -13.32 -5.13
CA GLU A 253 -9.87 -14.18 -4.33
C GLU A 253 -11.34 -13.84 -4.61
N PRO A 254 -11.97 -14.46 -5.63
CA PRO A 254 -13.39 -14.23 -5.93
C PRO A 254 -14.33 -14.52 -4.74
N GLU A 255 -13.92 -15.43 -3.84
CA GLU A 255 -14.63 -15.71 -2.59
C GLU A 255 -14.62 -14.54 -1.61
N ALA A 256 -13.52 -13.79 -1.52
CA ALA A 256 -13.44 -12.60 -0.68
C ALA A 256 -14.45 -11.53 -1.12
N ARG A 257 -14.70 -11.39 -2.44
CA ARG A 257 -15.74 -10.50 -2.98
C ARG A 257 -17.15 -10.94 -2.53
N ARG A 258 -17.42 -12.25 -2.45
CA ARG A 258 -18.71 -12.78 -1.95
C ARG A 258 -18.87 -12.57 -0.45
N ARG A 259 -17.76 -12.61 0.30
CA ARG A 259 -17.72 -12.44 1.76
C ARG A 259 -17.46 -11.00 2.20
N HIS A 260 -17.56 -10.02 1.30
CA HIS A 260 -17.27 -8.61 1.56
C HIS A 260 -17.91 -8.09 2.86
N ASP A 261 -19.22 -8.28 2.98
CA ASP A 261 -19.98 -7.76 4.13
C ASP A 261 -19.62 -8.50 5.42
N THR A 262 -19.35 -9.80 5.35
CA THR A 262 -18.86 -10.60 6.48
C THR A 262 -17.48 -10.12 6.96
N LEU A 263 -16.56 -9.86 6.03
CA LEU A 263 -15.22 -9.37 6.32
C LEU A 263 -15.25 -7.96 6.92
N LEU A 264 -16.06 -7.06 6.36
CA LEU A 264 -16.26 -5.73 6.91
C LEU A 264 -16.90 -5.79 8.31
N GLY A 265 -17.89 -6.66 8.53
CA GLY A 265 -18.47 -6.92 9.84
C GLY A 265 -17.43 -7.42 10.85
N GLY A 266 -16.53 -8.32 10.43
CA GLY A 266 -15.41 -8.80 11.24
C GLY A 266 -14.46 -7.67 11.67
N TYR A 267 -14.11 -6.76 10.75
CA TYR A 267 -13.33 -5.56 11.06
C TYR A 267 -14.00 -4.70 12.15
N LEU A 268 -15.32 -4.48 12.06
CA LEU A 268 -16.07 -3.69 13.05
C LEU A 268 -16.08 -4.37 14.41
N VAL A 269 -16.32 -5.68 14.46
CA VAL A 269 -16.26 -6.46 15.71
C VAL A 269 -14.88 -6.39 16.34
N ALA A 270 -13.81 -6.52 15.54
CA ALA A 270 -12.44 -6.38 16.02
C ALA A 270 -12.11 -4.95 16.50
N ARG A 271 -12.86 -3.94 16.05
CA ARG A 271 -12.85 -2.56 16.57
C ARG A 271 -13.71 -2.35 17.81
N GLY A 272 -14.43 -3.37 18.29
CA GLY A 272 -15.38 -3.26 19.40
C GLY A 272 -16.69 -2.58 19.01
N LEU A 273 -17.05 -2.59 17.73
CA LEU A 273 -18.24 -1.96 17.18
C LEU A 273 -19.28 -3.00 16.74
N SER A 274 -20.53 -2.54 16.54
CA SER A 274 -21.58 -3.38 15.97
C SER A 274 -21.20 -3.86 14.56
N PRO A 275 -21.40 -5.15 14.23
CA PRO A 275 -21.17 -5.68 12.88
C PRO A 275 -22.21 -5.20 11.85
N ALA A 276 -23.27 -4.51 12.29
CA ALA A 276 -24.37 -4.10 11.42
C ALA A 276 -23.92 -3.07 10.38
N LEU A 277 -24.07 -3.41 9.09
CA LEU A 277 -23.72 -2.53 7.98
C LEU A 277 -24.85 -1.56 7.63
N THR A 278 -25.00 -0.54 8.48
CA THR A 278 -25.97 0.53 8.29
C THR A 278 -25.72 1.30 6.99
N ARG A 279 -26.75 1.99 6.48
CA ARG A 279 -26.62 2.82 5.26
C ARG A 279 -25.51 3.88 5.39
N PRO A 280 -25.42 4.67 6.47
CA PRO A 280 -24.34 5.65 6.62
C PRO A 280 -22.94 5.03 6.56
N LEU A 281 -22.75 3.84 7.15
CA LEU A 281 -21.47 3.14 7.08
C LEU A 281 -21.15 2.67 5.66
N ARG A 282 -22.15 2.15 4.93
CA ARG A 282 -21.98 1.74 3.53
C ARG A 282 -21.64 2.93 2.64
N ASP A 283 -22.29 4.08 2.85
CA ASP A 283 -22.03 5.30 2.10
C ASP A 283 -20.60 5.80 2.36
N ALA A 284 -20.19 5.85 3.63
CA ALA A 284 -18.81 6.20 4.02
C ALA A 284 -17.77 5.22 3.44
N TYR A 285 -18.09 3.92 3.43
CA TYR A 285 -17.25 2.91 2.79
C TYR A 285 -17.07 3.19 1.29
N TRP A 286 -18.14 3.53 0.57
CA TRP A 286 -18.04 3.84 -0.86
C TRP A 286 -17.26 5.11 -1.13
N PHE A 287 -17.38 6.12 -0.27
CA PHE A 287 -16.53 7.31 -0.36
C PHE A 287 -15.05 6.97 -0.15
N ALA A 288 -14.73 6.10 0.81
CA ALA A 288 -13.36 5.65 1.06
C ALA A 288 -12.79 4.93 -0.18
N ALA A 289 -13.58 4.00 -0.73
CA ALA A 289 -13.22 3.22 -1.90
C ALA A 289 -13.02 4.11 -3.15
N ALA A 290 -13.88 5.13 -3.35
CA ALA A 290 -13.74 6.11 -4.42
C ALA A 290 -12.49 6.99 -4.24
N SER A 291 -12.18 7.40 -3.01
CA SER A 291 -10.94 8.12 -2.70
C SER A 291 -9.72 7.29 -3.09
N ASN A 292 -9.67 6.00 -2.73
CA ASN A 292 -8.58 5.10 -3.14
C ASN A 292 -8.47 4.93 -4.66
N ALA A 293 -9.61 4.79 -5.35
CA ALA A 293 -9.65 4.72 -6.81
C ALA A 293 -8.99 5.94 -7.45
N LEU A 294 -9.34 7.14 -6.96
CA LEU A 294 -8.84 8.42 -7.46
C LEU A 294 -7.40 8.74 -7.03
N ALA A 295 -6.95 8.19 -5.91
CA ALA A 295 -5.60 8.39 -5.38
C ALA A 295 -4.51 7.62 -6.16
N GLY A 296 -4.89 6.84 -7.18
CA GLY A 296 -3.96 6.23 -8.13
C GLY A 296 -4.42 4.89 -8.72
N ALA A 297 -5.29 4.13 -8.04
CA ALA A 297 -5.61 2.77 -8.46
C ALA A 297 -6.32 2.71 -9.83
N LEU A 298 -7.30 3.58 -10.07
CA LEU A 298 -7.96 3.69 -11.37
C LEU A 298 -7.02 4.30 -12.42
N GLY A 299 -6.32 5.39 -12.06
CA GLY A 299 -5.39 6.08 -12.95
C GLY A 299 -4.29 5.17 -13.50
N TYR A 300 -3.75 4.28 -12.67
CA TYR A 300 -2.76 3.28 -13.07
C TYR A 300 -3.28 2.39 -14.22
N HIS A 301 -4.45 1.79 -14.08
CA HIS A 301 -5.00 0.92 -15.11
C HIS A 301 -5.34 1.69 -16.41
N LEU A 302 -5.88 2.90 -16.30
CA LEU A 302 -6.14 3.75 -17.48
C LEU A 302 -4.85 4.13 -18.20
N SER A 303 -3.77 4.41 -17.45
CA SER A 303 -2.46 4.73 -18.03
C SER A 303 -1.85 3.56 -18.79
N LEU A 304 -1.98 2.33 -18.28
CA LEU A 304 -1.54 1.11 -18.98
C LEU A 304 -2.25 0.91 -20.31
N LEU A 305 -3.57 1.18 -20.36
CA LEU A 305 -4.35 1.09 -21.58
C LEU A 305 -3.90 2.10 -22.63
N LEU A 306 -3.62 3.35 -22.22
CA LEU A 306 -3.12 4.40 -23.11
C LEU A 306 -1.69 4.14 -23.59
N ALA A 307 -0.80 3.68 -22.71
CA ALA A 307 0.58 3.34 -23.07
C ALA A 307 0.64 2.20 -24.09
N GLY A 308 -0.28 1.23 -23.99
CA GLY A 308 -0.41 0.17 -24.98
C GLY A 308 -1.11 0.59 -26.29
N ALA A 309 -1.76 1.76 -26.34
CA ALA A 309 -2.49 2.26 -27.51
C ALA A 309 -1.65 3.19 -28.40
N GLY A 310 -0.46 3.62 -27.95
CA GLY A 310 0.33 4.63 -28.65
C GLY A 310 1.83 4.43 -28.48
N ALA A 311 2.44 3.59 -29.34
CA ALA A 311 3.77 3.79 -29.89
C ALA A 311 4.08 2.65 -30.89
N ALA A 312 4.14 2.97 -32.18
CA ALA A 312 4.90 2.16 -33.12
C ALA A 312 6.36 2.15 -32.64
N GLY A 313 6.84 1.02 -32.11
CA GLY A 313 8.25 0.83 -31.74
C GLY A 313 8.58 0.71 -30.24
N GLN A 314 7.61 0.68 -29.32
CA GLN A 314 7.84 0.19 -27.95
C GLN A 314 7.09 -1.12 -27.73
N PRO A 315 7.64 -2.10 -26.99
CA PRO A 315 6.89 -3.28 -26.61
C PRO A 315 5.69 -2.84 -25.74
N GLY A 316 4.52 -2.79 -26.35
CA GLY A 316 3.27 -2.52 -25.65
C GLY A 316 3.04 -3.55 -24.55
N ALA A 317 2.22 -3.19 -23.55
CA ALA A 317 1.81 -4.14 -22.52
C ALA A 317 1.23 -5.40 -23.18
N ALA A 318 1.63 -6.58 -22.71
CA ALA A 318 1.13 -7.85 -23.24
C ALA A 318 -0.42 -7.86 -23.29
N PRO A 319 -1.06 -8.46 -24.30
CA PRO A 319 -2.52 -8.45 -24.46
C PRO A 319 -3.29 -8.83 -23.19
N GLU A 320 -2.77 -9.80 -22.44
CA GLU A 320 -3.33 -10.23 -21.15
C GLU A 320 -3.31 -9.13 -20.09
N ALA A 321 -2.20 -8.37 -20.00
CA ALA A 321 -2.05 -7.25 -19.07
C ALA A 321 -3.01 -6.11 -19.44
N ARG A 322 -3.22 -5.86 -20.73
CA ARG A 322 -4.20 -4.88 -21.22
C ARG A 322 -5.63 -5.29 -20.85
N ALA A 323 -5.99 -6.55 -21.10
CA ALA A 323 -7.30 -7.08 -20.74
C ALA A 323 -7.54 -7.06 -19.22
N ALA A 324 -6.51 -7.37 -18.41
CA ALA A 324 -6.58 -7.24 -16.96
C ALA A 324 -6.76 -5.78 -16.51
N ALA A 325 -6.04 -4.84 -17.13
CA ALA A 325 -6.19 -3.42 -16.84
C ALA A 325 -7.60 -2.90 -17.18
N ALA A 326 -8.18 -3.32 -18.32
CA ALA A 326 -9.54 -2.97 -18.71
C ALA A 326 -10.59 -3.49 -17.70
N ARG A 327 -10.47 -4.76 -17.28
CA ARG A 327 -11.34 -5.34 -16.26
C ARG A 327 -11.22 -4.60 -14.93
N ASN A 328 -10.00 -4.32 -14.49
CA ASN A 328 -9.76 -3.63 -13.21
C ASN A 328 -10.26 -2.18 -13.24
N ALA A 329 -10.08 -1.47 -14.36
CA ALA A 329 -10.66 -0.16 -14.56
C ALA A 329 -12.19 -0.21 -14.49
N ALA A 330 -12.84 -1.20 -15.10
CA ALA A 330 -14.30 -1.36 -15.03
C ALA A 330 -14.80 -1.60 -13.61
N ASP A 331 -14.10 -2.41 -12.80
CA ASP A 331 -14.44 -2.63 -11.39
C ASP A 331 -14.28 -1.35 -10.55
N TRP A 332 -13.21 -0.56 -10.75
CA TRP A 332 -13.07 0.74 -10.09
C TRP A 332 -14.13 1.76 -10.54
N LEU A 333 -14.51 1.77 -11.82
CA LEU A 333 -15.60 2.63 -12.30
C LEU A 333 -16.95 2.26 -11.67
N ARG A 334 -17.18 0.98 -11.34
CA ARG A 334 -18.35 0.57 -10.54
C ARG A 334 -18.31 1.18 -9.14
N VAL A 335 -17.15 1.23 -8.49
CA VAL A 335 -16.97 1.92 -7.19
C VAL A 335 -17.33 3.40 -7.31
N ILE A 336 -16.81 4.09 -8.34
CA ILE A 336 -17.12 5.51 -8.58
C ILE A 336 -18.62 5.75 -8.72
N ARG A 337 -19.33 4.94 -9.52
CA ARG A 337 -20.79 5.07 -9.66
C ARG A 337 -21.55 4.80 -8.36
N ARG A 338 -21.05 3.90 -7.50
CA ARG A 338 -21.66 3.64 -6.19
C ARG A 338 -21.50 4.85 -5.28
N ALA A 339 -20.30 5.43 -5.21
CA ALA A 339 -20.05 6.65 -4.44
C ALA A 339 -20.89 7.83 -4.95
N ASP A 340 -21.01 8.00 -6.27
CA ASP A 340 -21.88 9.02 -6.89
C ASP A 340 -23.35 8.86 -6.51
N ALA A 341 -23.86 7.63 -6.49
CA ALA A 341 -25.24 7.33 -6.09
C ALA A 341 -25.50 7.49 -4.58
N CYS A 342 -24.46 7.42 -3.75
CA CYS A 342 -24.55 7.73 -2.32
C CYS A 342 -24.47 9.25 -2.04
N TRP A 343 -23.89 10.01 -2.98
CA TRP A 343 -23.67 11.44 -2.86
C TRP A 343 -24.82 12.29 -3.41
N SER A 344 -25.44 11.81 -4.50
CA SER A 344 -26.58 12.44 -5.18
C SER A 344 -27.88 12.19 -4.44
#